data_AF-A0A7K4GZ51-F1
#
_entry.id   AF-A0A7K4GZ51-F1
#
_cell.length_a   1.000
_cell.length_b   1.000
_cell.length_c   1.000
_cell.angle_alpha   90.00
_cell.angle_beta   90.00
_cell.angle_gamma   90.00
#
_symmetry.space_group_name_H-M   'P 1'
#
loop_
_entity.id
_entity.type
_entity.pdbx_description
1 polymer ?
#
loop_
_entity_poly.entity_id
_entity_poly.type
_entity_poly.pdbx_seq_one_letter_code
_entity_poly.pdbx_strand_id
1 'polypeptide(L)'
;MISDKLKLDDVDRQIISLVQEDPNLTHTEIASKINRSQPTVGMRIKKLEKNGILQFQPGINFKKVDLNLATVEIKTKDPKEIMDMAKHCPFMLNAFKLSGEHNVCILLASSKLQKLDNIVNYHFRNNPQISSVSMEIVLDIAKDFILPIDFDSEEHDPTLENGCGEKCKVKLAKAKELI
;
A
#
# COMPACT_ATOMS: atom_id res chain seq x y z
N MET A 1 5.13 -22.00 -12.99
CA MET A 1 5.91 -20.76 -12.77
C MET A 1 4.96 -19.55 -12.62
N ILE A 2 5.43 -18.39 -12.11
CA ILE A 2 4.59 -17.17 -12.00
C ILE A 2 4.03 -16.77 -13.38
N SER A 3 4.86 -16.89 -14.42
CA SER A 3 4.48 -16.65 -15.82
C SER A 3 3.28 -17.47 -16.27
N ASP A 4 3.20 -18.75 -15.88
CA ASP A 4 2.14 -19.64 -16.32
C ASP A 4 0.81 -19.29 -15.65
N LYS A 5 0.86 -18.89 -14.36
CA LYS A 5 -0.32 -18.38 -13.65
C LYS A 5 -0.85 -17.09 -14.27
N LEU A 6 0.04 -16.22 -14.73
CA LEU A 6 -0.30 -14.96 -15.38
C LEU A 6 -0.51 -15.08 -16.90
N LYS A 7 -0.35 -16.28 -17.48
CA LYS A 7 -0.44 -16.56 -18.93
C LYS A 7 0.44 -15.64 -19.78
N LEU A 8 1.66 -15.39 -19.31
CA LEU A 8 2.64 -14.52 -19.97
C LEU A 8 3.54 -15.31 -20.91
N ASP A 9 3.74 -14.81 -22.12
CA ASP A 9 4.75 -15.34 -23.02
C ASP A 9 6.13 -14.68 -22.78
N ASP A 10 7.14 -15.12 -23.54
CA ASP A 10 8.51 -14.60 -23.43
C ASP A 10 8.60 -13.10 -23.66
N VAL A 11 7.84 -12.57 -24.62
CA VAL A 11 7.85 -11.15 -24.95
C VAL A 11 7.24 -10.35 -23.80
N ASP A 12 6.12 -10.82 -23.24
CA ASP A 12 5.48 -10.17 -22.09
C ASP A 12 6.44 -10.13 -20.88
N ARG A 13 7.18 -11.22 -20.62
CA ARG A 13 8.19 -11.28 -19.55
C ARG A 13 9.33 -10.29 -19.74
N GLN A 14 9.87 -10.20 -20.96
CA GLN A 14 10.95 -9.27 -21.28
C GLN A 14 10.50 -7.82 -21.13
N ILE A 15 9.28 -7.49 -21.60
CA ILE A 15 8.70 -6.16 -21.44
C ILE A 15 8.58 -5.79 -19.96
N ILE A 16 7.96 -6.65 -19.14
CA ILE A 16 7.78 -6.38 -17.71
C ILE A 16 9.14 -6.19 -17.02
N SER A 17 10.13 -7.02 -17.36
CA SER A 17 11.47 -6.93 -16.77
C SER A 17 12.14 -5.58 -17.07
N LEU A 18 12.08 -5.13 -18.33
CA LEU A 18 12.65 -3.84 -18.73
C LEU A 18 11.92 -2.66 -18.09
N VAL A 19 10.59 -2.71 -18.02
CA VAL A 19 9.80 -1.65 -17.40
C VAL A 19 10.01 -1.58 -15.88
N GLN A 20 10.22 -2.71 -15.21
CA GLN A 20 10.55 -2.74 -13.78
C GLN A 20 11.97 -2.23 -13.49
N GLU A 21 12.90 -2.40 -14.43
CA GLU A 21 14.27 -1.89 -14.33
C GLU A 21 14.33 -0.37 -14.57
N ASP A 22 13.67 0.10 -15.64
CA ASP A 22 13.54 1.52 -15.96
C ASP A 22 12.14 1.83 -16.53
N PRO A 23 11.25 2.42 -15.70
CA PRO A 23 9.88 2.73 -16.13
C PRO A 23 9.80 3.89 -17.13
N ASN A 24 10.90 4.61 -17.41
CA ASN A 24 10.93 5.71 -18.37
C ASN A 24 11.23 5.26 -19.81
N LEU A 25 11.55 3.98 -20.01
CA LEU A 25 11.85 3.46 -21.35
C LEU A 25 10.66 3.65 -22.30
N THR A 26 10.94 4.24 -23.45
CA THR A 26 9.98 4.36 -24.53
C THR A 26 9.71 3.00 -25.17
N HIS A 27 8.55 2.86 -25.82
CA HIS A 27 8.24 1.64 -26.56
C HIS A 27 9.28 1.31 -27.64
N THR A 28 9.93 2.33 -28.22
CA THR A 28 10.98 2.17 -29.23
C THR A 28 12.26 1.58 -28.63
N GLU A 29 12.66 2.04 -27.44
CA GLU A 29 13.83 1.51 -26.73
C GLU A 29 13.59 0.07 -26.27
N ILE A 30 12.41 -0.22 -25.73
CA ILE A 30 12.01 -1.58 -25.35
C ILE A 30 12.03 -2.50 -26.58
N ALA A 31 11.39 -2.07 -27.67
CA ALA A 31 11.33 -2.80 -28.93
C ALA A 31 12.73 -3.14 -29.48
N SER A 32 13.65 -2.18 -29.41
CA SER A 32 15.05 -2.36 -29.83
C SER A 32 15.77 -3.39 -28.96
N LYS A 33 15.59 -3.33 -27.63
CA LYS A 33 16.22 -4.27 -26.67
C LYS A 33 15.74 -5.72 -26.83
N ILE A 34 14.50 -5.95 -27.27
CA ILE A 34 13.91 -7.29 -27.38
C ILE A 34 13.73 -7.78 -28.83
N ASN A 35 14.28 -7.04 -29.80
CA ASN A 35 14.18 -7.33 -31.24
C ASN A 35 12.72 -7.53 -31.70
N ARG A 36 11.86 -6.54 -31.40
CA ARG A 36 10.46 -6.50 -31.83
C ARG A 36 10.12 -5.14 -32.44
N SER A 37 8.98 -5.06 -33.11
CA SER A 37 8.48 -3.78 -33.61
C SER A 37 7.88 -2.94 -32.48
N GLN A 38 8.02 -1.62 -32.55
CA GLN A 38 7.40 -0.69 -31.60
C GLN A 38 5.88 -0.89 -31.49
N PRO A 39 5.11 -1.09 -32.59
CA PRO A 39 3.68 -1.39 -32.48
C PRO A 39 3.36 -2.69 -31.73
N THR A 40 4.19 -3.72 -31.90
CA THR A 40 4.05 -4.99 -31.16
C THR A 40 4.20 -4.76 -29.66
N VAL A 41 5.25 -4.05 -29.24
CA VAL A 41 5.49 -3.72 -27.82
C VAL A 41 4.34 -2.90 -27.24
N GLY A 42 3.90 -1.86 -27.95
CA GLY A 42 2.78 -1.02 -27.49
C GLY A 42 1.48 -1.81 -27.32
N MET A 43 1.18 -2.75 -28.22
CA MET A 43 0.03 -3.64 -28.08
C MET A 43 0.15 -4.56 -26.86
N ARG A 44 1.34 -5.10 -26.58
CA ARG A 44 1.59 -5.96 -25.42
C ARG A 44 1.45 -5.20 -24.10
N ILE A 45 2.08 -4.03 -23.97
CA ILE A 45 1.97 -3.18 -22.78
C ILE A 45 0.51 -2.86 -22.51
N LYS A 46 -0.23 -2.37 -23.52
CA LYS A 46 -1.66 -2.06 -23.38
C LYS A 46 -2.49 -3.27 -22.93
N LYS A 47 -2.17 -4.48 -23.42
CA LYS A 47 -2.82 -5.72 -22.99
C LYS A 47 -2.50 -6.06 -21.53
N LEU A 48 -1.24 -5.92 -21.12
CA LEU A 48 -0.79 -6.17 -19.75
C LEU A 48 -1.43 -5.19 -18.76
N GLU A 49 -1.52 -3.92 -19.13
CA GLU A 49 -2.23 -2.89 -18.36
C GLU A 49 -3.72 -3.17 -18.24
N LYS A 50 -4.38 -3.47 -19.37
CA LYS A 50 -5.81 -3.80 -19.38
C LYS A 50 -6.14 -5.02 -18.50
N ASN A 51 -5.21 -5.96 -18.40
CA ASN A 51 -5.39 -7.16 -17.58
C ASN A 51 -4.98 -6.95 -16.11
N GLY A 52 -4.53 -5.75 -15.72
CA GLY A 52 -4.07 -5.45 -14.37
C GLY A 52 -2.73 -6.10 -13.99
N ILE A 53 -2.01 -6.68 -14.96
CA ILE A 53 -0.73 -7.36 -14.72
C ILE A 53 0.41 -6.35 -14.59
N LEU A 54 0.39 -5.33 -15.44
CA LEU A 54 1.31 -4.20 -15.37
C LEU A 54 0.52 -2.97 -14.93
N GLN A 55 0.95 -2.31 -13.86
CA GLN A 55 0.34 -1.10 -13.32
C GLN A 55 1.44 -0.12 -12.96
N PHE A 56 1.19 1.16 -13.22
CA PHE A 56 2.12 2.24 -12.89
C PHE A 56 1.53 3.06 -11.76
N GLN A 57 2.24 3.09 -10.62
CA GLN A 57 1.84 3.84 -9.43
C GLN A 57 3.00 4.76 -9.04
N PRO A 58 2.85 6.10 -9.19
CA PRO A 58 3.81 7.02 -8.60
C PRO A 58 3.71 6.95 -7.08
N GLY A 59 4.85 7.14 -6.41
CA GLY A 59 4.94 7.09 -4.97
C GLY A 59 6.25 7.66 -4.45
N ILE A 60 6.34 7.76 -3.13
CA ILE A 60 7.55 8.18 -2.43
C ILE A 60 8.33 6.93 -2.04
N ASN A 61 9.66 6.99 -2.19
CA ASN A 61 10.52 5.92 -1.70
C ASN A 61 10.79 6.10 -0.21
N PHE A 62 10.13 5.28 0.62
CA PHE A 62 10.26 5.28 2.09
C PHE A 62 11.67 4.95 2.59
N LYS A 63 12.52 4.37 1.74
CA LYS A 63 13.95 4.17 2.05
C LYS A 63 14.76 5.47 1.99
N LYS A 64 14.27 6.49 1.27
CA LYS A 64 15.01 7.74 0.97
C LYS A 64 14.47 8.96 1.70
N VAL A 65 13.39 8.82 2.48
CA VAL A 65 12.73 9.92 3.19
C VAL A 65 12.72 9.65 4.68
N ASP A 66 12.71 10.72 5.47
CA ASP A 66 12.66 10.66 6.93
C ASP A 66 11.21 10.54 7.42
N LEU A 67 10.64 9.35 7.24
CA LEU A 67 9.31 8.99 7.74
C LEU A 67 9.40 7.71 8.57
N ASN A 68 8.67 7.69 9.68
CA ASN A 68 8.54 6.48 10.50
C ASN A 68 7.58 5.53 9.80
N LEU A 69 8.01 4.30 9.59
CA LEU A 69 7.20 3.21 9.06
C LEU A 69 6.99 2.16 10.15
N ALA A 70 5.76 1.69 10.30
CA ALA A 70 5.42 0.66 11.29
C ALA A 70 4.51 -0.41 10.71
N THR A 71 4.70 -1.64 11.13
CA THR A 71 3.74 -2.73 10.94
C THR A 71 2.85 -2.82 12.17
N VAL A 72 1.57 -3.11 11.96
CA VAL A 72 0.63 -3.38 13.04
C VAL A 72 -0.08 -4.70 12.76
N GLU A 73 0.21 -5.71 13.56
CA GLU A 73 -0.47 -7.00 13.51
C GLU A 73 -1.65 -7.03 14.48
N ILE A 74 -2.82 -7.45 14.00
CA ILE A 74 -4.07 -7.39 14.73
C ILE A 74 -4.79 -8.73 14.63
N LYS A 75 -5.35 -9.17 15.76
CA LYS A 75 -6.30 -10.30 15.82
C LYS A 75 -7.68 -9.78 16.19
N THR A 76 -8.59 -9.77 15.21
CA THR A 76 -9.94 -9.21 15.35
C THR A 76 -11.02 -10.23 14.97
N LYS A 77 -12.22 -10.10 15.54
CA LYS A 77 -13.40 -10.85 15.08
C LYS A 77 -13.96 -10.31 13.77
N ASP A 78 -13.74 -9.03 13.49
CA ASP A 78 -14.18 -8.36 12.26
C ASP A 78 -12.99 -7.74 11.52
N PRO A 79 -12.29 -8.52 10.67
CA PRO A 79 -11.22 -7.99 9.84
C PRO A 79 -11.72 -7.06 8.75
N LYS A 80 -13.00 -7.12 8.37
CA LYS A 80 -13.54 -6.30 7.28
C LYS A 80 -13.57 -4.83 7.68
N GLU A 81 -13.99 -4.52 8.91
CA GLU A 81 -14.00 -3.16 9.44
C GLU A 81 -12.63 -2.47 9.29
N ILE A 82 -11.56 -3.19 9.61
CA ILE A 82 -10.19 -2.65 9.55
C ILE A 82 -9.74 -2.45 8.10
N MET A 83 -10.05 -3.39 7.21
CA MET A 83 -9.76 -3.26 5.78
C MET A 83 -10.49 -2.08 5.14
N ASP A 84 -11.72 -1.80 5.56
CA ASP A 84 -12.51 -0.67 5.08
C ASP A 84 -12.02 0.67 5.65
N MET A 85 -11.56 0.69 6.91
CA MET A 85 -10.89 1.84 7.50
C MET A 85 -9.58 2.21 6.77
N ALA A 86 -8.78 1.22 6.37
CA ALA A 86 -7.51 1.45 5.67
C ALA A 86 -7.67 2.18 4.34
N LYS A 87 -8.85 2.09 3.69
CA LYS A 87 -9.15 2.84 2.46
C LYS A 87 -9.30 4.35 2.67
N HIS A 88 -9.49 4.79 3.91
CA HIS A 88 -9.82 6.17 4.25
C HIS A 88 -8.81 6.83 5.18
N CYS A 89 -8.08 6.04 5.97
CA CYS A 89 -7.12 6.58 6.94
C CYS A 89 -5.83 7.02 6.23
N PRO A 90 -5.45 8.31 6.30
CA PRO A 90 -4.26 8.81 5.60
C PRO A 90 -2.94 8.31 6.20
N PHE A 91 -2.97 7.76 7.42
CA PHE A 91 -1.81 7.14 8.07
C PHE A 91 -1.59 5.68 7.64
N MET A 92 -2.59 5.04 7.02
CA MET A 92 -2.52 3.63 6.59
C MET A 92 -2.10 3.57 5.13
N LEU A 93 -0.88 3.10 4.88
CA LEU A 93 -0.37 2.88 3.53
C LEU A 93 -1.04 1.66 2.87
N ASN A 94 -1.27 0.61 3.66
CA ASN A 94 -1.95 -0.60 3.20
C ASN A 94 -2.47 -1.43 4.38
N ALA A 95 -3.38 -2.36 4.10
CA ALA A 95 -3.81 -3.38 5.04
C ALA A 95 -3.99 -4.73 4.33
N PHE A 96 -3.69 -5.80 5.05
CA PHE A 96 -3.72 -7.16 4.55
C PHE A 96 -4.54 -8.03 5.51
N LYS A 97 -5.44 -8.85 4.96
CA LYS A 97 -6.07 -9.93 5.71
C LYS A 97 -5.16 -11.15 5.68
N LEU A 98 -4.87 -11.71 6.85
CA LEU A 98 -3.95 -12.82 7.04
C LEU A 98 -4.68 -14.08 7.51
N SER A 99 -4.08 -15.24 7.26
CA SER A 99 -4.57 -16.55 7.73
C SER A 99 -3.92 -17.00 9.04
N GLY A 100 -2.93 -16.26 9.54
CA GLY A 100 -2.13 -16.61 10.70
C GLY A 100 -2.82 -16.32 12.03
N GLU A 101 -2.02 -16.28 13.10
CA GLU A 101 -2.50 -15.94 14.44
C GLU A 101 -3.14 -14.55 14.47
N HIS A 102 -2.43 -13.55 13.94
CA HIS A 102 -2.99 -12.27 13.57
C HIS A 102 -3.65 -12.41 12.20
N ASN A 103 -4.88 -11.90 12.09
CA ASN A 103 -5.69 -12.02 10.89
C ASN A 103 -5.79 -10.70 10.11
N VAL A 104 -5.14 -9.63 10.59
CA VAL A 104 -4.91 -8.39 9.85
C VAL A 104 -3.47 -7.89 10.10
N CYS A 105 -2.82 -7.37 9.07
CA CYS A 105 -1.57 -6.62 9.17
C CYS A 105 -1.73 -5.27 8.45
N ILE A 106 -1.33 -4.18 9.10
CA ILE A 106 -1.42 -2.83 8.56
C ILE A 106 -0.02 -2.26 8.44
N LEU A 107 0.21 -1.53 7.36
CA LEU A 107 1.40 -0.72 7.20
C LEU A 107 1.05 0.75 7.45
N LEU A 108 1.68 1.35 8.45
CA LEU A 108 1.48 2.74 8.85
C LEU A 108 2.69 3.60 8.53
N ALA A 109 2.45 4.87 8.17
CA ALA A 109 3.54 5.85 8.05
C ALA A 109 3.19 7.23 8.61
N SER A 110 4.19 7.89 9.21
CA SER A 110 4.08 9.28 9.67
C SER A 110 5.45 9.90 9.94
N SER A 111 5.53 11.23 9.88
CA SER A 111 6.72 11.98 10.32
C SER A 111 6.96 11.91 11.84
N LYS A 112 5.97 11.49 12.65
CA LYS A 112 6.09 11.36 14.10
C LYS A 112 5.58 10.02 14.60
N LEU A 113 6.43 9.28 15.31
CA LEU A 113 6.05 8.00 15.92
C LEU A 113 4.85 8.13 16.87
N GLN A 114 4.76 9.23 17.62
CA GLN A 114 3.63 9.50 18.52
C GLN A 114 2.27 9.49 17.81
N LYS A 115 2.21 9.99 16.56
CA LYS A 115 0.96 9.97 15.79
C LYS A 115 0.54 8.53 15.49
N LEU A 116 1.50 7.66 15.13
CA LEU A 116 1.23 6.26 14.87
C LEU A 116 0.74 5.53 16.12
N ASP A 117 1.41 5.73 17.26
CA ASP A 117 0.98 5.13 18.52
C ASP A 117 -0.43 5.60 18.93
N ASN A 118 -0.73 6.89 18.77
CA ASN A 118 -2.07 7.42 19.04
C ASN A 118 -3.14 6.81 18.12
N ILE A 119 -2.87 6.63 16.83
CA ILE A 119 -3.77 5.93 15.90
C ILE A 119 -4.02 4.50 16.37
N VAL A 120 -2.97 3.78 16.74
CA VAL A 120 -3.07 2.38 17.16
C VAL A 120 -3.86 2.24 18.47
N ASN A 121 -3.57 3.08 19.45
CA ASN A 121 -4.30 3.09 20.73
C ASN A 121 -5.77 3.43 20.52
N TYR A 122 -6.06 4.50 19.78
CA TYR A 122 -7.41 5.00 19.60
C TYR A 122 -8.30 4.05 18.80
N HIS A 123 -7.83 3.58 17.64
CA HIS A 123 -8.64 2.77 16.74
C HIS A 123 -8.64 1.28 17.07
N PHE A 124 -7.56 0.75 17.67
CA PHE A 124 -7.40 -0.69 17.82
C PHE A 124 -7.38 -1.18 19.26
N ARG A 125 -6.49 -0.68 20.11
CA ARG A 125 -6.32 -1.24 21.47
C ARG A 125 -7.56 -1.09 22.35
N ASN A 126 -8.39 -0.08 22.08
CA ASN A 126 -9.65 0.16 22.79
C ASN A 126 -10.89 -0.50 22.14
N ASN A 127 -10.72 -1.26 21.05
CA ASN A 127 -11.85 -1.86 20.33
C ASN A 127 -12.18 -3.26 20.89
N PRO A 128 -13.42 -3.52 21.38
CA PRO A 128 -13.79 -4.80 21.98
C PRO A 128 -13.81 -5.99 21.01
N GLN A 129 -13.82 -5.74 19.69
CA GLN A 129 -13.71 -6.80 18.68
C GLN A 129 -12.28 -7.27 18.46
N ILE A 130 -11.30 -6.54 19.01
CA ILE A 130 -9.88 -6.80 18.85
C ILE A 130 -9.33 -7.48 20.10
N SER A 131 -8.66 -8.61 19.88
CA SER A 131 -8.12 -9.47 20.95
C SER A 131 -6.62 -9.28 21.18
N SER A 132 -5.86 -8.93 20.14
CA SER A 132 -4.44 -8.58 20.26
C SER A 132 -4.05 -7.55 19.21
N VAL A 133 -3.08 -6.71 19.58
CA VAL A 133 -2.45 -5.70 18.72
C VAL A 133 -0.97 -5.67 19.04
N SER A 134 -0.13 -5.89 18.03
CA SER A 134 1.32 -5.70 18.11
C SER A 134 1.73 -4.64 17.09
N MET A 135 2.60 -3.72 17.48
CA MET A 135 3.12 -2.68 16.59
C MET A 135 4.65 -2.74 16.62
N GLU A 136 5.25 -2.89 15.45
CA GLU A 136 6.70 -2.92 15.26
C GLU A 136 7.13 -1.77 14.35
N ILE A 137 8.23 -1.11 14.71
CA ILE A 137 8.82 -0.05 13.90
C ILE A 137 9.79 -0.70 12.91
N VAL A 138 9.68 -0.33 11.64
CA VAL A 138 10.62 -0.77 10.61
C VAL A 138 11.93 0.02 10.78
N LEU A 139 13.02 -0.67 11.12
CA LEU A 139 14.32 -0.04 11.37
C LEU A 139 15.18 0.09 10.12
N ASP A 140 15.02 -0.80 9.14
CA ASP A 140 15.78 -0.80 7.89
C ASP A 140 14.95 -1.40 6.74
N ILE A 141 15.22 -0.93 5.52
CA ILE A 141 14.54 -1.37 4.29
C ILE A 141 15.59 -1.81 3.26
N ALA A 142 15.63 -3.11 2.97
CA ALA A 142 16.66 -3.69 2.09
C ALA A 142 16.63 -3.14 0.66
N LYS A 143 15.44 -2.97 0.05
CA LYS A 143 15.25 -2.47 -1.32
C LYS A 143 14.44 -1.17 -1.34
N ASP A 144 14.43 -0.47 -2.47
CA ASP A 144 13.54 0.68 -2.65
C ASP A 144 12.09 0.25 -2.38
N PHE A 145 11.39 1.03 -1.54
CA PHE A 145 10.02 0.75 -1.12
C PHE A 145 9.16 1.96 -1.45
N ILE A 146 8.50 1.89 -2.60
CA ILE A 146 7.81 3.02 -3.23
C ILE A 146 6.30 2.81 -3.09
N LEU A 147 5.64 3.71 -2.36
CA LEU A 147 4.19 3.70 -2.19
C LEU A 147 3.62 5.12 -2.29
N PRO A 148 2.36 5.28 -2.73
CA PRO A 148 1.67 6.56 -2.63
C PRO A 148 1.49 6.95 -1.16
N ILE A 149 1.48 8.25 -0.89
CA ILE A 149 1.18 8.80 0.43
C ILE A 149 -0.03 9.73 0.32
N ASP A 150 -0.85 9.76 1.37
CA ASP A 150 -1.90 10.76 1.54
C ASP A 150 -1.37 11.90 2.43
N PHE A 151 -1.12 13.06 1.82
CA PHE A 151 -0.60 14.24 2.53
C PHE A 151 -1.61 14.82 3.52
N ASP A 152 -2.89 14.43 3.48
CA ASP A 152 -3.87 14.84 4.47
C ASP A 152 -3.50 14.37 5.89
N SER A 153 -2.61 13.38 6.02
CA SER A 153 -2.01 12.97 7.29
C SER A 153 -1.29 14.11 8.02
N GLU A 154 -0.80 15.14 7.32
CA GLU A 154 -0.18 16.31 7.91
C GLU A 154 -1.18 17.20 8.66
N GLU A 155 -2.42 17.26 8.18
CA GLU A 155 -3.50 18.04 8.79
C GLU A 155 -4.11 17.36 10.04
N HIS A 156 -3.70 16.13 10.34
CA HIS A 156 -4.21 15.36 11.46
C HIS A 156 -3.16 15.23 12.57
N ASP A 157 -3.56 15.58 13.79
CA ASP A 157 -2.78 15.34 15.00
C ASP A 157 -3.56 14.43 15.96
N PRO A 158 -3.50 13.11 15.75
CA PRO A 158 -4.31 12.17 16.51
C PRO A 158 -3.95 12.19 18.00
N THR A 159 -4.95 12.19 18.87
CA THR A 159 -4.78 12.03 20.33
C THR A 159 -5.43 10.75 20.83
N LEU A 160 -5.07 10.32 22.03
CA LEU A 160 -5.65 9.12 22.67
C LEU A 160 -7.16 9.22 22.92
N GLU A 161 -7.68 10.43 23.13
CA GLU A 161 -9.09 10.66 23.48
C GLU A 161 -9.97 10.88 22.25
N ASN A 162 -9.46 11.63 21.27
CA ASN A 162 -10.27 12.12 20.15
C ASN A 162 -9.86 11.54 18.79
N GLY A 163 -8.78 10.75 18.71
CA GLY A 163 -8.16 10.36 17.45
C GLY A 163 -7.82 11.61 16.64
N CYS A 164 -8.02 11.58 15.32
CA CYS A 164 -7.83 12.75 14.45
C CYS A 164 -8.91 13.86 14.58
N GLY A 165 -9.74 13.85 15.64
CA GLY A 165 -10.80 14.82 15.86
C GLY A 165 -11.96 14.70 14.87
N GLU A 166 -12.65 15.82 14.63
CA GLU A 166 -13.85 15.91 13.76
C GLU A 166 -13.54 15.72 12.27
N LYS A 167 -12.33 16.07 11.85
CA LYS A 167 -11.87 15.91 10.46
C LYS A 167 -11.44 14.49 10.12
N CYS A 168 -11.52 13.55 11.06
CA CYS A 168 -11.11 12.17 10.83
C CYS A 168 -11.89 11.55 9.66
N LYS A 169 -11.21 11.30 8.53
CA LYS A 169 -11.82 10.71 7.33
C LYS A 169 -12.55 9.40 7.61
N VAL A 170 -12.04 8.58 8.53
CA VAL A 170 -12.69 7.32 8.95
C VAL A 170 -14.02 7.59 9.64
N LYS A 171 -14.06 8.54 10.59
CA LYS A 171 -15.31 8.91 11.27
C LYS A 171 -16.33 9.48 10.29
N LEU A 172 -15.88 10.34 9.38
CA LEU A 172 -16.73 10.93 8.34
C LEU A 172 -17.27 9.87 7.38
N ALA A 173 -16.49 8.85 7.02
CA ALA A 173 -16.94 7.75 6.19
C ALA A 173 -17.99 6.88 6.90
N LYS A 174 -17.79 6.56 8.18
CA LYS A 174 -18.78 5.85 9.02
C LYS A 174 -20.09 6.64 9.16
N ALA A 175 -20.00 7.95 9.40
CA ALA A 175 -21.18 8.81 9.53
C ALA A 175 -22.00 8.93 8.23
N LYS A 176 -21.38 8.66 7.08
CA LYS A 176 -22.02 8.63 5.76
C LYS A 176 -22.41 7.21 5.31
N GLU A 177 -22.27 6.21 6.17
CA GLU A 177 -22.53 4.80 5.87
C GLU A 177 -21.73 4.26 4.65
N LEU A 178 -20.55 4.83 4.40
CA LEU A 178 -19.65 4.39 3.34
C LEU A 178 -18.81 3.17 3.76
N ILE A 179 -18.64 3.00 5.07
CA ILE A 179 -17.96 1.88 5.75
C ILE A 179 -18.64 1.57 7.07
#